data_AF-A0A9E2B3X4-F1
#
_entry.id   AF-A0A9E2B3X4-F1
#
_cell.length_a   1.000
_cell.length_b   1.000
_cell.length_c   1.000
_cell.angle_alpha   90.00
_cell.angle_beta   90.00
_cell.angle_gamma   90.00
#
_symmetry.space_group_name_H-M   'P 1'
#
loop_
_entity.id
_entity.type
_entity.pdbx_description
1 polymer ?
#
loop_
_entity_poly.entity_id
_entity_poly.type
_entity_poly.pdbx_seq_one_letter_code
_entity_poly.pdbx_strand_id
1 'polypeptide(L)'
;TPGLYADVVRTIAAANYSQRYKVWLWWQYSRTLVYKYAGFSMLGYLSTERELRPFMRERIAAAPAGFYAKDAELAASSFADNVATMQRVRDSFVRNQHRLDDRRRLHVSKYDRDWTLSSSPYVTRLNRLIRDARDRNIDLIFYLPPLLTPAGVEFAYPVFLQLPESQRIDLSDPRTYPQLYSPEYLFDLEHVNSDGAALLSRYLAAETVRLR
;
A
#
# COMPACT_ATOMS: atom_id res chain seq x y z
N THR A 1 -1.28 -28.42 -4.19
CA THR A 1 -1.39 -28.14 -5.64
C THR A 1 -0.10 -27.51 -6.14
N PRO A 2 0.65 -28.20 -7.02
CA PRO A 2 1.95 -27.75 -7.55
C PRO A 2 1.96 -26.38 -8.24
N GLY A 3 0.79 -25.87 -8.68
CA GLY A 3 0.67 -24.57 -9.35
C GLY A 3 1.05 -23.36 -8.48
N LEU A 4 0.70 -23.37 -7.19
CA LEU A 4 0.86 -22.19 -6.32
C LEU A 4 2.33 -21.78 -6.12
N TYR A 5 3.25 -22.75 -6.05
CA TYR A 5 4.68 -22.49 -5.89
C TYR A 5 5.29 -21.89 -7.16
N ALA A 6 5.02 -22.52 -8.30
CA ALA A 6 5.50 -22.04 -9.59
C ALA A 6 5.00 -20.63 -9.89
N ASP A 7 3.78 -20.29 -9.46
CA ASP A 7 3.21 -18.96 -9.64
C ASP A 7 3.95 -17.90 -8.81
N VAL A 8 4.20 -18.15 -7.51
CA VAL A 8 4.95 -17.19 -6.66
C VAL A 8 6.37 -16.98 -7.19
N VAL A 9 7.04 -18.06 -7.59
CA VAL A 9 8.37 -18.04 -8.19
C VAL A 9 8.41 -17.18 -9.46
N ARG A 10 7.46 -17.40 -10.37
CA ARG A 10 7.34 -16.60 -11.60
C ARG A 10 7.00 -15.15 -11.28
N THR A 11 6.13 -14.89 -10.31
CA THR A 11 5.79 -13.52 -9.88
C THR A 11 7.02 -12.80 -9.33
N ILE A 12 7.82 -13.41 -8.46
CA ILE A 12 9.04 -12.78 -7.94
C ILE A 12 10.06 -12.54 -9.06
N ALA A 13 10.24 -13.52 -9.96
CA ALA A 13 11.17 -13.40 -11.07
C ALA A 13 10.79 -12.26 -12.04
N ALA A 14 9.50 -12.15 -12.35
CA ALA A 14 8.95 -11.17 -13.29
C ALA A 14 8.58 -9.82 -12.64
N ALA A 15 8.69 -9.69 -11.32
CA ALA A 15 8.50 -8.41 -10.64
C ALA A 15 9.62 -7.43 -11.00
N ASN A 16 9.34 -6.12 -10.93
CA ASN A 16 10.34 -5.08 -11.17
C ASN A 16 11.28 -4.85 -9.96
N TYR A 17 11.51 -5.90 -9.15
CA TYR A 17 12.36 -5.84 -7.98
C TYR A 17 13.84 -5.87 -8.38
N SER A 18 14.70 -5.18 -7.61
CA SER A 18 16.15 -5.35 -7.74
C SER A 18 16.54 -6.81 -7.51
N GLN A 19 17.62 -7.29 -8.14
CA GLN A 19 18.00 -8.70 -8.01
C GLN A 19 18.26 -9.11 -6.55
N ARG A 20 18.87 -8.22 -5.76
CA ARG A 20 19.06 -8.45 -4.32
C ARG A 20 17.72 -8.63 -3.59
N TYR A 21 16.72 -7.81 -3.91
CA TYR A 21 15.40 -7.91 -3.29
C TYR A 21 14.63 -9.16 -3.76
N LYS A 22 14.77 -9.55 -5.03
CA LYS A 22 14.24 -10.83 -5.55
C LYS A 22 14.81 -12.01 -4.77
N VAL A 23 16.14 -12.07 -4.60
CA VAL A 23 16.80 -13.12 -3.83
C VAL A 23 16.32 -13.16 -2.38
N TRP A 24 16.15 -11.99 -1.75
CA TRP A 24 15.61 -11.91 -0.40
C TRP A 24 14.17 -12.44 -0.31
N LEU A 25 13.28 -12.05 -1.24
CA LEU A 25 11.90 -12.55 -1.31
C LEU A 25 11.85 -14.06 -1.52
N TRP A 26 12.70 -14.57 -2.41
CA TRP A 26 12.86 -16.00 -2.63
C TRP A 26 13.27 -16.74 -1.36
N TRP A 27 14.26 -16.21 -0.63
CA TRP A 27 14.69 -16.80 0.64
C TRP A 27 13.58 -16.79 1.69
N GLN A 28 12.85 -15.68 1.83
CA GLN A 28 11.71 -15.58 2.76
C GLN A 28 10.63 -16.60 2.41
N TYR A 29 10.27 -16.70 1.13
CA TYR A 29 9.24 -17.64 0.68
C TYR A 29 9.64 -19.10 0.89
N SER A 30 10.88 -19.47 0.53
CA SER A 30 11.44 -20.79 0.79
C SER A 30 11.45 -21.12 2.28
N ARG A 31 11.86 -20.16 3.13
CA ARG A 31 11.83 -20.31 4.57
C ARG A 31 10.41 -20.54 5.09
N THR A 32 9.43 -19.78 4.62
CA THR A 32 8.01 -19.98 4.98
C THR A 32 7.49 -21.35 4.58
N LEU A 33 7.90 -21.87 3.41
CA LEU A 33 7.53 -23.22 2.97
C LEU A 33 8.17 -24.30 3.83
N VAL A 34 9.45 -24.15 4.20
CA VAL A 34 10.10 -25.07 5.13
C VAL A 34 9.33 -25.09 6.46
N TYR A 35 8.99 -23.93 7.03
CA TYR A 35 8.17 -23.88 8.25
C TYR A 35 6.78 -24.51 8.08
N LYS A 36 6.15 -24.32 6.90
CA LYS A 36 4.85 -24.91 6.57
C LYS A 36 4.90 -26.43 6.51
N TYR A 37 5.89 -26.99 5.81
CA TYR A 37 5.99 -28.43 5.59
C TYR A 37 6.68 -29.17 6.74
N ALA A 38 7.51 -28.49 7.53
CA ALA A 38 8.09 -29.04 8.75
C ALA A 38 7.12 -28.99 9.96
N GLY A 39 5.85 -28.63 9.76
CA GLY A 39 4.80 -28.73 10.79
C GLY A 39 4.78 -27.61 11.83
N PHE A 40 5.70 -26.64 11.76
CA PHE A 40 5.80 -25.56 12.74
C PHE A 40 4.74 -24.46 12.56
N SER A 41 4.07 -24.37 11.40
CA SER A 41 3.14 -23.27 11.11
C SER A 41 1.74 -23.64 10.62
N MET A 42 1.42 -24.91 10.33
CA MET A 42 0.06 -25.24 9.88
C MET A 42 -1.00 -25.04 10.96
N LEU A 43 -0.70 -25.33 12.23
CA LEU A 43 -1.62 -25.08 13.35
C LEU A 43 -1.81 -23.58 13.61
N GLY A 44 -0.72 -22.79 13.58
CA GLY A 44 -0.79 -21.34 13.78
C GLY A 44 -1.37 -20.56 12.59
N TYR A 45 -1.07 -20.96 11.35
CA TYR A 45 -1.58 -20.28 10.15
C TYR A 45 -3.08 -20.57 9.93
N LEU A 46 -3.52 -21.80 10.16
CA LEU A 46 -4.94 -22.17 10.05
C LEU A 46 -5.77 -21.60 11.21
N SER A 47 -5.22 -21.48 12.43
CA SER A 47 -5.92 -20.78 13.53
C SER A 47 -6.02 -19.28 13.23
N THR A 48 -4.91 -18.66 12.82
CA THR A 48 -4.85 -17.22 12.51
C THR A 48 -5.80 -16.84 11.38
N GLU A 49 -5.86 -17.60 10.28
CA GLU A 49 -6.78 -17.27 9.17
C GLU A 49 -8.26 -17.46 9.55
N ARG A 50 -8.56 -18.46 10.40
CA ARG A 50 -9.92 -18.76 10.85
C ARG A 50 -10.42 -17.78 11.92
N GLU A 51 -9.52 -17.27 12.75
CA GLU A 51 -9.81 -16.27 13.78
C GLU A 51 -9.79 -14.83 13.23
N LEU A 52 -8.89 -14.52 12.29
CA LEU A 52 -8.83 -13.18 11.70
C LEU A 52 -9.96 -12.89 10.72
N ARG A 53 -10.52 -13.88 10.02
CA ARG A 53 -11.60 -13.61 9.05
C ARG A 53 -12.86 -13.02 9.69
N PRO A 54 -13.43 -13.59 10.77
CA PRO A 54 -14.57 -12.99 11.47
C PRO A 54 -14.20 -11.62 12.03
N PHE A 55 -13.03 -11.50 12.70
CA PHE A 55 -12.55 -10.26 13.27
C PHE A 55 -12.39 -9.14 12.22
N MET A 56 -11.77 -9.43 11.08
CA MET A 56 -11.59 -8.48 9.98
C MET A 56 -12.93 -8.15 9.32
N ARG A 57 -13.85 -9.11 9.19
CA ARG A 57 -15.18 -8.87 8.63
C ARG A 57 -16.01 -7.95 9.54
N GLU A 58 -15.99 -8.17 10.84
CA GLU A 58 -16.65 -7.29 11.82
C GLU A 58 -16.00 -5.90 11.83
N ARG A 59 -14.67 -5.80 11.83
CA ARG A 59 -13.97 -4.51 11.71
C ARG A 59 -14.31 -3.77 10.42
N ILE A 60 -14.37 -4.45 9.28
CA ILE A 60 -14.73 -3.83 8.00
C ILE A 60 -16.19 -3.38 8.01
N ALA A 61 -17.10 -4.18 8.56
CA ALA A 61 -18.52 -3.83 8.65
C ALA A 61 -18.79 -2.67 9.61
N ALA A 62 -18.02 -2.57 10.69
CA ALA A 62 -18.11 -1.48 11.67
C ALA A 62 -17.26 -0.25 11.31
N ALA A 63 -16.37 -0.36 10.31
CA ALA A 63 -15.55 0.76 9.89
C ALA A 63 -16.46 1.85 9.29
N PRO A 64 -16.32 3.11 9.73
CA PRO A 64 -17.04 4.20 9.10
C PRO A 64 -16.70 4.24 7.61
N ALA A 65 -17.71 4.50 6.77
CA ALA A 65 -17.51 4.63 5.34
C ALA A 65 -16.49 5.75 5.05
N GLY A 66 -15.43 5.43 4.30
CA GLY A 66 -14.36 6.37 3.97
C GLY A 66 -12.97 5.81 4.28
N PHE A 67 -12.01 6.71 4.44
CA PHE A 67 -10.62 6.37 4.68
C PHE A 67 -10.39 6.03 6.16
N TYR A 68 -9.86 4.83 6.44
CA TYR A 68 -9.56 4.39 7.81
C TYR A 68 -8.20 4.94 8.27
N ALA A 69 -8.25 6.07 8.97
CA ALA A 69 -7.05 6.75 9.47
C ALA A 69 -6.35 5.98 10.61
N LYS A 70 -5.04 6.23 10.78
CA LYS A 70 -4.21 5.43 11.70
C LYS A 70 -4.43 5.78 13.18
N ASP A 71 -4.81 7.00 13.47
CA ASP A 71 -5.30 7.44 14.79
C ASP A 71 -6.66 6.83 15.14
N ALA A 72 -7.56 6.69 14.17
CA ALA A 72 -8.80 5.93 14.36
C ALA A 72 -8.50 4.45 14.64
N GLU A 73 -7.48 3.87 13.99
CA GLU A 73 -6.99 2.53 14.33
C GLU A 73 -6.44 2.43 15.74
N LEU A 74 -5.66 3.41 16.17
CA LEU A 74 -5.15 3.48 17.53
C LEU A 74 -6.29 3.52 18.54
N ALA A 75 -7.32 4.35 18.32
CA ALA A 75 -8.47 4.48 19.21
C ALA A 75 -9.34 3.21 19.25
N ALA A 76 -9.45 2.48 18.13
CA ALA A 76 -10.26 1.26 18.04
C ALA A 76 -9.53 -0.01 18.50
N SER A 77 -8.21 0.06 18.73
CA SER A 77 -7.41 -1.12 19.08
C SER A 77 -7.62 -1.52 20.55
N SER A 78 -8.12 -2.73 20.78
CA SER A 78 -8.25 -3.32 22.12
C SER A 78 -6.97 -3.98 22.65
N PHE A 79 -5.97 -4.20 21.80
CA PHE A 79 -4.72 -4.87 22.16
C PHE A 79 -3.69 -3.87 22.71
N ALA A 80 -3.38 -3.96 24.01
CA ALA A 80 -2.48 -3.03 24.70
C ALA A 80 -1.09 -2.92 24.04
N ASP A 81 -0.49 -4.03 23.62
CA ASP A 81 0.83 -4.03 22.95
C ASP A 81 0.80 -3.29 21.60
N ASN A 82 -0.32 -3.41 20.88
CA ASN A 82 -0.51 -2.71 19.61
C ASN A 82 -0.68 -1.20 19.85
N VAL A 83 -1.48 -0.82 20.84
CA VAL A 83 -1.67 0.58 21.27
C VAL A 83 -0.33 1.21 21.64
N ALA A 84 0.45 0.55 22.52
CA ALA A 84 1.76 1.04 22.94
C ALA A 84 2.75 1.15 21.78
N THR A 85 2.69 0.23 20.82
CA THR A 85 3.54 0.27 19.62
C THR A 85 3.18 1.44 18.71
N MET A 86 1.89 1.63 18.40
CA MET A 86 1.42 2.75 17.58
C MET A 86 1.70 4.10 18.24
N GLN A 87 1.53 4.22 19.55
CA GLN A 87 1.89 5.43 20.32
C GLN A 87 3.38 5.73 20.21
N ARG A 88 4.26 4.73 20.41
CA ARG A 88 5.72 4.93 20.24
C ARG A 88 6.09 5.39 18.83
N VAL A 89 5.45 4.83 17.80
CA VAL A 89 5.67 5.24 16.40
C VAL A 89 5.24 6.71 16.21
N ARG A 90 4.04 7.07 16.66
CA ARG A 90 3.52 8.44 16.59
C ARG A 90 4.44 9.43 17.30
N ASP A 91 4.80 9.12 18.54
CA ASP A 91 5.67 9.95 19.36
C ASP A 91 7.06 10.12 18.74
N SER A 92 7.61 9.05 18.16
CA SER A 92 8.89 9.12 17.44
C SER A 92 8.80 10.00 16.20
N PHE A 93 7.67 9.96 15.48
CA PHE A 93 7.45 10.81 14.32
C PHE A 93 7.31 12.29 14.72
N VAL A 94 6.50 12.59 15.74
CA VAL A 94 6.30 13.96 16.25
C VAL A 94 7.61 14.57 16.71
N ARG A 95 8.45 13.82 17.44
CA ARG A 95 9.76 14.28 17.90
C ARG A 95 10.77 14.43 16.77
N ASN A 96 10.61 13.71 15.66
CA ASN A 96 11.65 13.61 14.66
C ASN A 96 11.13 13.65 13.22
N GLN A 97 10.90 14.88 12.74
CA GLN A 97 10.30 15.12 11.43
C GLN A 97 11.30 15.16 10.27
N HIS A 98 12.62 15.07 10.49
CA HIS A 98 13.60 15.12 9.37
C HIS A 98 13.32 14.03 8.31
N ARG A 99 12.83 12.86 8.75
CA ARG A 99 12.48 11.75 7.86
C ARG A 99 11.31 12.08 6.93
N LEU A 100 10.46 13.05 7.30
CA LEU A 100 9.40 13.55 6.44
C LEU A 100 10.00 14.38 5.29
N ASP A 101 11.06 15.14 5.53
CA ASP A 101 11.76 15.86 4.46
C ASP A 101 12.45 14.90 3.50
N ASP A 102 13.04 13.81 4.01
CA ASP A 102 13.55 12.72 3.15
C ASP A 102 12.43 12.11 2.31
N ARG A 103 11.25 11.87 2.91
CA ARG A 103 10.08 11.37 2.18
C ARG A 103 9.63 12.36 1.10
N ARG A 104 9.56 13.67 1.40
CA ARG A 104 9.22 14.71 0.41
C ARG A 104 10.22 14.72 -0.74
N ARG A 105 11.54 14.72 -0.45
CA ARG A 105 12.60 14.65 -1.46
C ARG A 105 12.50 13.41 -2.33
N LEU A 106 12.28 12.25 -1.73
CA LEU A 106 12.04 11.00 -2.47
C LEU A 106 10.88 11.16 -3.45
N HIS A 107 9.76 11.71 -2.97
CA HIS A 107 8.56 11.90 -3.80
C HIS A 107 8.72 12.97 -4.88
N VAL A 108 9.49 14.03 -4.67
CA VAL A 108 9.85 14.95 -5.76
C VAL A 108 10.74 14.24 -6.78
N SER A 109 11.81 13.58 -6.29
CA SER A 109 12.83 12.98 -7.15
C SER A 109 12.28 11.95 -8.12
N LYS A 110 11.19 11.25 -7.77
CA LYS A 110 10.61 10.22 -8.64
C LYS A 110 10.03 10.78 -9.94
N TYR A 111 9.64 12.06 -9.96
CA TYR A 111 9.14 12.71 -11.18
C TYR A 111 10.27 13.07 -12.15
N ASP A 112 11.49 13.23 -11.63
CA ASP A 112 12.67 13.59 -12.42
C ASP A 112 13.47 12.35 -12.89
N ARG A 113 13.06 11.14 -12.47
CA ARG A 113 13.70 9.88 -12.86
C ARG A 113 13.21 9.41 -14.22
N ASP A 114 14.14 8.93 -15.03
CA ASP A 114 13.82 8.17 -16.23
C ASP A 114 13.48 6.72 -15.87
N TRP A 115 12.19 6.40 -15.86
CA TRP A 115 11.70 5.08 -15.47
C TRP A 115 11.70 4.12 -16.66
N THR A 116 12.42 3.01 -16.53
CA THR A 116 12.28 1.90 -17.48
C THR A 116 10.95 1.19 -17.25
N LEU A 117 9.96 1.54 -18.07
CA LEU A 117 8.63 0.93 -18.05
C LEU A 117 8.67 -0.41 -18.79
N SER A 118 8.75 -1.50 -18.04
CA SER A 118 8.64 -2.86 -18.57
C SER A 118 7.27 -3.45 -18.28
N SER A 119 6.78 -4.26 -19.23
CA SER A 119 5.59 -5.07 -19.02
C SER A 119 5.83 -6.02 -17.86
N SER A 120 4.98 -5.92 -16.83
CA SER A 120 5.04 -6.79 -15.65
C SER A 120 3.73 -7.57 -15.47
N PRO A 121 3.75 -8.69 -14.73
CA PRO A 121 2.54 -9.39 -14.36
C PRO A 121 1.53 -8.49 -13.62
N TYR A 122 2.03 -7.48 -12.89
CA TYR A 122 1.19 -6.49 -12.21
C TYR A 122 0.42 -5.63 -13.20
N VAL A 123 1.09 -5.05 -14.20
CA VAL A 123 0.43 -4.25 -15.26
C VAL A 123 -0.59 -5.09 -16.01
N THR A 124 -0.24 -6.33 -16.36
CA THR A 124 -1.17 -7.27 -17.01
C THR A 124 -2.41 -7.54 -16.15
N ARG A 125 -2.22 -7.72 -14.84
CA ARG A 125 -3.30 -7.95 -13.88
C ARG A 125 -4.18 -6.73 -13.71
N LEU A 126 -3.61 -5.53 -13.57
CA LEU A 126 -4.35 -4.28 -13.42
C LEU A 126 -5.16 -3.98 -14.69
N ASN A 127 -4.58 -4.16 -15.88
CA ASN A 127 -5.29 -4.01 -17.15
C ASN A 127 -6.42 -5.03 -17.32
N ARG A 128 -6.27 -6.25 -16.77
CA ARG A 128 -7.37 -7.21 -16.72
C ARG A 128 -8.49 -6.72 -15.80
N LEU A 129 -8.17 -6.21 -14.62
CA LEU A 129 -9.17 -5.66 -13.70
C LEU A 129 -9.95 -4.49 -14.32
N ILE A 130 -9.28 -3.62 -15.07
CA ILE A 130 -9.93 -2.52 -15.81
C ILE A 130 -10.96 -3.06 -16.81
N ARG A 131 -10.60 -4.09 -17.59
CA ARG A 131 -11.53 -4.72 -18.54
C ARG A 131 -12.69 -5.42 -17.83
N ASP A 132 -12.39 -6.25 -16.83
CA ASP A 132 -13.41 -6.99 -16.07
C ASP A 132 -14.40 -6.03 -15.37
N ALA A 133 -13.94 -4.86 -14.92
CA ALA A 133 -14.80 -3.82 -14.35
C ALA A 133 -15.67 -3.14 -15.43
N ARG A 134 -15.07 -2.79 -16.58
CA ARG A 134 -15.79 -2.20 -17.71
C ARG A 134 -16.90 -3.12 -18.24
N ASP A 135 -16.65 -4.43 -18.32
CA ASP A 135 -17.63 -5.43 -18.74
C ASP A 135 -18.85 -5.50 -17.79
N ARG A 136 -18.72 -4.93 -16.59
CA ARG A 136 -19.77 -4.83 -15.56
C ARG A 136 -20.33 -3.42 -15.42
N ASN A 137 -20.01 -2.51 -16.35
CA ASN A 137 -20.33 -1.08 -16.26
C ASN A 137 -19.82 -0.42 -14.97
N ILE A 138 -18.61 -0.80 -14.53
CA ILE A 138 -17.91 -0.22 -13.38
C ILE A 138 -16.67 0.53 -13.88
N ASP A 139 -16.61 1.83 -13.56
CA ASP A 139 -15.40 2.63 -13.78
C ASP A 139 -14.40 2.37 -12.66
N LEU A 140 -13.31 1.67 -12.99
CA LEU A 140 -12.23 1.39 -12.05
C LEU A 140 -11.12 2.43 -12.20
N ILE A 141 -10.91 3.21 -11.14
CA ILE A 141 -9.85 4.21 -11.04
C ILE A 141 -8.84 3.75 -9.97
N PHE A 142 -7.56 3.76 -10.31
CA PHE A 142 -6.47 3.54 -9.38
C PHE A 142 -5.95 4.88 -8.88
N TYR A 143 -5.59 4.97 -7.61
CA TYR A 143 -4.93 6.17 -7.10
C TYR A 143 -3.58 5.82 -6.48
N LEU A 144 -2.63 6.75 -6.59
CA LEU A 144 -1.33 6.66 -5.95
C LEU A 144 -1.34 7.53 -4.68
N PRO A 145 -1.25 6.93 -3.48
CA PRO A 145 -1.32 7.69 -2.23
C PRO A 145 -0.04 8.51 -1.99
N PRO A 146 -0.10 9.55 -1.14
CA PRO A 146 1.09 10.19 -0.61
C PRO A 146 1.90 9.21 0.27
N LEU A 147 3.11 9.61 0.66
CA LEU A 147 3.94 8.91 1.67
C LEU A 147 4.38 7.48 1.34
N LEU A 148 4.37 7.07 0.07
CA LEU A 148 4.95 5.80 -0.37
C LEU A 148 6.37 5.59 0.17
N THR A 149 6.63 4.38 0.67
CA THR A 149 7.97 3.91 1.04
C THR A 149 8.94 4.01 -0.14
N PRO A 150 10.27 4.00 0.07
CA PRO A 150 11.22 3.94 -1.05
C PRO A 150 10.95 2.76 -1.98
N ALA A 151 10.59 1.61 -1.40
CA ALA A 151 10.15 0.43 -2.16
C ALA A 151 8.84 0.69 -2.92
N GLY A 152 7.87 1.37 -2.29
CA GLY A 152 6.63 1.78 -2.95
C GLY A 152 6.89 2.68 -4.17
N VAL A 153 7.77 3.68 -4.04
CA VAL A 153 8.18 4.53 -5.17
C VAL A 153 8.87 3.71 -6.25
N GLU A 154 9.82 2.85 -5.89
CA GLU A 154 10.58 2.06 -6.86
C GLU A 154 9.72 1.06 -7.64
N PHE A 155 8.71 0.48 -6.99
CA PHE A 155 7.96 -0.65 -7.56
C PHE A 155 6.55 -0.31 -7.99
N ALA A 156 5.82 0.51 -7.24
CA ALA A 156 4.44 0.84 -7.55
C ALA A 156 4.36 1.98 -8.59
N TYR A 157 5.25 2.97 -8.52
CA TYR A 157 5.18 4.13 -9.40
C TYR A 157 5.38 3.78 -10.90
N PRO A 158 6.34 2.93 -11.30
CA PRO A 158 6.49 2.57 -12.72
C PRO A 158 5.33 1.72 -13.25
N VAL A 159 4.69 0.94 -12.38
CA VAL A 159 3.47 0.19 -12.73
C VAL A 159 2.30 1.15 -12.89
N PHE A 160 2.16 2.12 -11.99
CA PHE A 160 1.15 3.17 -12.04
C PHE A 160 1.29 4.05 -13.30
N LEU A 161 2.53 4.35 -13.72
CA LEU A 161 2.82 5.10 -14.94
C LEU A 161 2.38 4.38 -16.23
N GLN A 162 2.16 3.07 -16.18
CA GLN A 162 1.68 2.27 -17.31
C GLN A 162 0.14 2.14 -17.37
N LEU A 163 -0.58 2.63 -16.36
CA LEU A 163 -2.04 2.68 -16.39
C LEU A 163 -2.51 3.83 -17.30
N PRO A 164 -3.66 3.67 -18.00
CA PRO A 164 -4.20 4.76 -18.80
C PRO A 164 -4.55 5.98 -17.93
N GLU A 165 -4.37 7.17 -18.48
CA GLU A 165 -4.57 8.42 -17.74
C GLU A 165 -6.00 8.57 -17.22
N SER A 166 -6.99 8.09 -17.97
CA SER A 166 -8.40 8.07 -17.56
C SER A 166 -8.74 7.08 -16.44
N GLN A 167 -7.79 6.23 -16.02
CA GLN A 167 -7.97 5.26 -14.93
C GLN A 167 -6.97 5.47 -13.79
N ARG A 168 -6.30 6.62 -13.70
CA ARG A 168 -5.32 6.87 -12.65
C ARG A 168 -5.39 8.28 -12.06
N ILE A 169 -5.22 8.38 -10.75
CA ILE A 169 -5.11 9.64 -10.01
C ILE A 169 -3.81 9.62 -9.20
N ASP A 170 -2.95 10.62 -9.39
CA ASP A 170 -1.73 10.76 -8.59
C ASP A 170 -1.92 11.84 -7.52
N LEU A 171 -1.97 11.44 -6.25
CA LEU A 171 -2.04 12.35 -5.09
C LEU A 171 -0.72 12.42 -4.33
N SER A 172 0.36 11.98 -4.95
CA SER A 172 1.62 11.71 -4.28
C SER A 172 2.74 12.71 -4.63
N ASP A 173 2.45 13.78 -5.36
CA ASP A 173 3.38 14.89 -5.59
C ASP A 173 3.28 15.93 -4.46
N PRO A 174 4.32 16.11 -3.62
CA PRO A 174 4.32 17.13 -2.57
C PRO A 174 4.33 18.57 -3.11
N ARG A 175 4.63 18.79 -4.40
CA ARG A 175 4.56 20.12 -5.03
C ARG A 175 3.10 20.49 -5.34
N THR A 176 2.28 19.50 -5.69
CA THR A 176 0.86 19.67 -6.01
C THR A 176 -0.01 19.59 -4.77
N TYR A 177 0.30 18.67 -3.85
CA TYR A 177 -0.46 18.43 -2.63
C TYR A 177 0.40 18.60 -1.36
N PRO A 178 1.00 19.78 -1.11
CA PRO A 178 1.94 19.97 0.00
C PRO A 178 1.32 19.67 1.37
N GLN A 179 0.02 19.94 1.53
CA GLN A 179 -0.71 19.66 2.76
C GLN A 179 -0.75 18.17 3.11
N LEU A 180 -0.73 17.26 2.12
CA LEU A 180 -0.64 15.81 2.37
C LEU A 180 0.73 15.38 2.94
N TYR A 181 1.67 16.31 3.04
CA TYR A 181 2.98 16.11 3.64
C TYR A 181 3.19 16.99 4.87
N SER A 182 2.17 17.65 5.42
CA SER A 182 2.32 18.46 6.63
C SER A 182 2.12 17.63 7.90
N PRO A 183 2.98 17.75 8.92
CA PRO A 183 2.94 16.92 10.14
C PRO A 183 1.58 16.85 10.84
N GLU A 184 0.79 17.92 10.75
CA GLU A 184 -0.56 18.03 11.33
C GLU A 184 -1.58 17.10 10.68
N TYR A 185 -1.34 16.63 9.44
CA TYR A 185 -2.22 15.69 8.72
C TYR A 185 -1.69 14.25 8.73
N LEU A 186 -0.53 14.02 9.34
CA LEU A 186 0.12 12.72 9.34
C LEU A 186 0.02 12.07 10.71
N PHE A 187 -0.07 10.74 10.72
CA PHE A 187 0.12 9.94 11.92
C PHE A 187 1.59 9.52 12.04
N ASP A 188 2.16 9.00 10.95
CA ASP A 188 3.56 8.59 10.82
C ASP A 188 4.09 8.85 9.39
N LEU A 189 5.19 8.20 8.99
CA LEU A 189 5.83 8.38 7.67
C LEU A 189 5.16 7.65 6.50
N GLU A 190 4.07 6.93 6.76
CA GLU A 190 3.35 6.09 5.79
C GLU A 190 1.83 6.26 5.89
N HIS A 191 1.31 6.82 6.99
CA HIS A 191 -0.11 6.95 7.25
C HIS A 191 -0.52 8.37 7.64
N VAL A 192 -1.69 8.77 7.13
CA VAL A 192 -2.40 9.99 7.55
C VAL A 192 -3.17 9.78 8.85
N ASN A 193 -3.44 10.88 9.56
CA ASN A 193 -4.40 10.91 10.67
C ASN A 193 -5.82 11.22 10.15
N SER A 194 -6.79 11.41 11.04
CA SER A 194 -8.20 11.63 10.66
C SER A 194 -8.39 12.91 9.83
N ASP A 195 -7.70 13.99 10.17
CA ASP A 195 -7.77 15.24 9.41
C ASP A 195 -7.13 15.08 8.02
N GLY A 196 -5.99 14.38 7.95
CA GLY A 196 -5.31 14.07 6.70
C GLY A 196 -6.12 13.11 5.83
N ALA A 197 -6.85 12.17 6.42
CA ALA A 197 -7.77 11.28 5.72
C ALA A 197 -8.95 12.04 5.11
N ALA A 198 -9.51 13.01 5.84
CA ALA A 198 -10.55 13.90 5.32
C ALA A 198 -10.02 14.80 4.19
N LEU A 199 -8.79 15.31 4.32
CA LEU A 199 -8.13 16.09 3.27
C LEU A 199 -7.85 15.24 2.02
N LEU A 200 -7.27 14.05 2.18
CA LEU A 200 -7.00 13.10 1.10
C LEU A 200 -8.29 12.73 0.35
N SER A 201 -9.37 12.48 1.09
CA SER A 201 -10.67 12.17 0.50
C SER A 201 -11.22 13.32 -0.34
N ARG A 202 -11.02 14.58 0.08
CA ARG A 202 -11.40 15.77 -0.69
C ARG A 202 -10.61 15.88 -2.00
N TYR A 203 -9.29 15.68 -1.96
CA TYR A 203 -8.47 15.67 -3.18
C TYR A 203 -8.85 14.53 -4.13
N LEU A 204 -9.05 13.32 -3.59
CA LEU A 204 -9.46 12.18 -4.40
C LEU A 204 -10.82 12.39 -5.06
N ALA A 205 -11.78 12.96 -4.33
CA ALA A 205 -13.09 13.30 -4.89
C ALA A 205 -12.98 14.35 -6.01
N ALA A 206 -12.19 15.41 -5.81
CA ALA A 206 -11.97 16.44 -6.82
C ALA A 206 -11.34 15.88 -8.10
N GLU A 207 -10.29 15.06 -7.98
CA GLU A 207 -9.64 14.43 -9.13
C GLU A 207 -10.54 13.39 -9.83
N THR A 208 -11.37 12.68 -9.07
CA THR A 208 -12.35 11.75 -9.64
C THR A 208 -13.38 12.46 -10.50
N VAL A 209 -13.84 13.65 -10.10
CA VAL A 209 -14.73 14.49 -10.90
C VAL A 209 -14.03 14.98 -12.17
N ARG A 210 -12.73 15.35 -12.08
CA ARG A 210 -11.94 15.82 -13.23
C ARG A 210 -11.73 14.75 -14.31
N LEU A 211 -11.73 13.47 -13.95
CA LEU A 211 -11.56 12.36 -14.90
C LEU A 211 -12.84 12.00 -15.68
N ARG A 212 -13.99 12.56 -15.29
CA ARG A 212 -15.29 12.33 -15.93
C ARG A 212 -15.64 13.47 -16.88
#